data_AF-A0A142YPZ6-F1
#
_entry.id   AF-A0A142YPZ6-F1
#
_cell.length_a   1.000
_cell.length_b   1.000
_cell.length_c   1.000
_cell.angle_alpha   90.00
_cell.angle_beta   90.00
_cell.angle_gamma   90.00
#
_symmetry.space_group_name_H-M   'P 1'
#
loop_
_entity.id
_entity.type
_entity.pdbx_description
1 polymer ?
#
loop_
_entity_poly.entity_id
_entity_poly.type
_entity_poly.pdbx_seq_one_letter_code
_entity_poly.pdbx_strand_id
1 'polypeptide(L)'
;MLVPFVVYLVIVLMVVVPIGWFASEFQERRWLRLALGTFAILLSFGVALLIGATFERLNSNAWFGEATGNLLQATVVELEAGRPENALRSLKQLQQEYRPTYENRARYDVLVEEAVARMRTAP
;
A
#
# COMPACT_ATOMS: atom_id res chain seq x y z
N MET A 1 7.39 -4.22 15.14
CA MET A 1 8.86 -4.40 15.23
C MET A 1 9.42 -5.40 14.20
N LEU A 2 8.72 -6.48 13.83
CA LEU A 2 9.21 -7.45 12.83
C LEU A 2 9.35 -6.89 11.41
N VAL A 3 8.38 -6.10 10.95
CA VAL A 3 8.38 -5.52 9.59
C VAL A 3 9.62 -4.67 9.29
N PRO A 4 10.02 -3.69 10.12
CA PRO A 4 11.23 -2.90 9.84
C PRO A 4 12.49 -3.78 9.82
N PHE A 5 12.61 -4.74 10.75
CA PHE A 5 13.75 -5.66 10.78
C PHE A 5 13.86 -6.52 9.50
N VAL A 6 12.75 -7.07 9.01
CA VAL A 6 12.72 -7.86 7.78
C VAL A 6 13.11 -7.01 6.56
N VAL A 7 12.65 -5.76 6.49
CA VAL A 7 13.03 -4.83 5.42
C VAL A 7 14.54 -4.54 5.45
N TYR A 8 15.11 -4.26 6.62
CA TYR A 8 16.55 -4.07 6.76
C TYR A 8 17.34 -5.32 6.34
N LEU A 9 16.90 -6.50 6.76
CA LEU A 9 17.54 -7.76 6.38
C LEU A 9 17.52 -7.97 4.86
N VAL A 10 16.38 -7.71 4.21
CA VAL A 10 16.24 -7.81 2.75
C VAL A 10 17.19 -6.84 2.04
N ILE A 11 17.27 -5.59 2.49
CA ILE A 11 18.19 -4.58 1.92
C ILE A 11 19.64 -5.04 2.05
N VAL A 12 20.03 -5.51 3.23
CA VAL A 12 21.39 -6.03 3.46
C VAL A 12 21.67 -7.21 2.53
N LEU A 13 20.75 -8.17 2.40
CA LEU A 13 20.91 -9.32 1.51
C LEU A 13 21.02 -8.90 0.03
N MET A 14 20.23 -7.91 -0.42
CA MET A 14 20.30 -7.40 -1.79
C MET A 14 21.65 -6.76 -2.14
N VAL A 15 22.39 -6.29 -1.14
CA VAL A 15 23.73 -5.71 -1.36
C VAL A 15 24.81 -6.78 -1.19
N VAL A 16 24.74 -7.56 -0.11
CA VAL A 16 25.78 -8.53 0.26
C VAL A 16 25.83 -9.71 -0.72
N VAL A 17 24.67 -10.21 -1.17
CA VAL A 17 24.61 -11.40 -2.03
C VAL A 17 25.22 -11.13 -3.42
N PRO A 18 24.91 -10.04 -4.14
CA PRO A 18 25.58 -9.72 -5.41
C PRO A 18 27.07 -9.46 -5.25
N ILE A 19 27.49 -8.78 -4.17
CA ILE A 19 28.92 -8.56 -3.88
C ILE A 19 29.62 -9.89 -3.64
N GLY A 20 29.02 -10.78 -2.84
CA GLY A 20 29.55 -12.11 -2.58
C GLY A 20 29.61 -12.96 -3.85
N TRP A 21 28.58 -12.90 -4.69
CA TRP A 21 28.56 -13.59 -5.98
C TRP A 21 29.66 -13.07 -6.90
N PHE A 22 29.83 -11.76 -7.01
CA PHE A 22 30.91 -11.15 -7.79
C PHE A 22 32.30 -11.55 -7.27
N ALA A 23 32.51 -11.50 -5.95
CA ALA A 23 33.75 -11.94 -5.32
C ALA A 23 34.06 -13.43 -5.57
N SER A 24 33.02 -14.27 -5.68
CA SER A 24 33.18 -15.70 -5.98
C SER A 24 33.65 -15.98 -7.41
N GLU A 25 33.56 -15.01 -8.33
CA GLU A 25 34.07 -15.12 -9.70
C GLU A 25 35.60 -15.24 -9.73
N PHE A 26 36.27 -14.60 -8.77
CA PHE A 26 37.74 -14.59 -8.61
C PHE A 26 38.27 -15.82 -7.87
N GLN A 27 37.42 -16.78 -7.54
CA GLN A 27 37.80 -18.02 -6.86
C GLN A 27 37.57 -19.22 -7.78
N GLU A 28 38.44 -20.24 -7.68
CA GLU A 28 38.29 -21.51 -8.42
C GLU A 28 37.06 -22.34 -7.98
N ARG A 29 36.43 -21.95 -6.86
CA ARG A 29 35.30 -22.66 -6.25
C ARG A 29 34.01 -22.46 -7.05
N ARG A 30 33.87 -23.20 -8.15
CA ARG A 30 32.70 -23.18 -9.04
C ARG A 30 31.36 -23.30 -8.32
N TRP A 31 31.29 -24.14 -7.27
CA TRP A 31 30.04 -24.37 -6.54
C TRP A 31 29.57 -23.12 -5.79
N LEU A 32 30.47 -22.29 -5.25
CA LEU A 32 30.11 -21.04 -4.55
C LEU A 32 29.45 -20.06 -5.51
N ARG A 33 30.01 -19.95 -6.72
CA ARG A 33 29.48 -19.09 -7.78
C ARG A 33 28.08 -19.49 -8.22
N LEU A 34 27.85 -20.79 -8.39
CA LEU A 34 26.53 -21.32 -8.73
C LEU A 34 25.54 -21.09 -7.58
N ALA A 35 25.93 -21.40 -6.34
CA ALA A 35 25.07 -21.23 -5.17
C ALA A 35 24.68 -19.75 -4.96
N LEU A 36 25.65 -18.84 -5.00
CA LEU A 36 25.42 -17.40 -4.81
C LEU A 36 24.64 -16.80 -5.97
N GLY A 37 24.91 -17.21 -7.21
CA GLY A 37 24.15 -16.76 -8.38
C GLY A 37 22.69 -17.22 -8.35
N THR A 38 22.44 -18.49 -8.05
CA THR A 38 21.07 -19.00 -7.87
C THR A 38 20.36 -18.31 -6.71
N PHE A 39 21.06 -18.09 -5.59
CA PHE A 39 20.50 -17.39 -4.45
C PHE A 39 20.16 -15.94 -4.78
N ALA A 40 21.01 -15.23 -5.53
CA ALA A 40 20.73 -13.86 -5.99
C ALA A 40 19.48 -13.79 -6.87
N ILE A 41 19.31 -14.74 -7.79
CA ILE A 41 18.11 -14.83 -8.64
C ILE A 41 16.87 -15.08 -7.78
N LEU A 42 16.91 -16.08 -6.90
CA LEU A 42 15.80 -16.40 -6.00
C LEU A 42 15.45 -15.22 -5.07
N LEU A 43 16.46 -14.48 -4.60
CA LEU A 43 16.28 -13.30 -3.78
C LEU A 43 15.49 -12.22 -4.54
N SER A 44 15.83 -11.96 -5.81
CA SER A 44 15.09 -11.00 -6.65
C SER A 44 13.61 -11.37 -6.81
N PHE A 45 13.32 -12.64 -7.06
CA PHE A 45 11.92 -13.12 -7.12
C PHE A 45 11.22 -13.04 -5.76
N GLY A 46 11.92 -13.43 -4.69
CA GLY A 46 11.40 -13.39 -3.32
C GLY A 46 11.04 -11.98 -2.87
N VAL A 47 11.88 -10.99 -3.20
CA VAL A 47 11.61 -9.58 -2.91
C VAL A 47 10.40 -9.08 -3.68
N ALA A 48 10.29 -9.39 -4.97
CA ALA A 48 9.13 -9.00 -5.77
C ALA A 48 7.81 -9.57 -5.21
N LEU A 49 7.82 -10.85 -4.81
CA LEU A 49 6.67 -11.48 -4.18
C LEU A 49 6.35 -10.87 -2.81
N LEU A 50 7.36 -10.62 -1.99
CA LEU A 50 7.17 -10.10 -0.64
C LEU A 50 6.65 -8.65 -0.65
N ILE A 51 7.21 -7.79 -1.51
CA ILE A 51 6.77 -6.41 -1.67
C ILE A 51 5.39 -6.37 -2.36
N GLY A 52 5.23 -7.05 -3.48
CA GLY A 52 3.97 -7.03 -4.24
C GLY A 52 2.80 -7.66 -3.47
N ALA A 53 2.99 -8.80 -2.83
CA ALA A 53 1.90 -9.47 -2.11
C ALA A 53 1.56 -8.79 -0.78
N THR A 54 2.57 -8.27 -0.07
CA THR A 54 2.38 -7.81 1.32
C THR A 54 2.24 -6.29 1.39
N PHE A 55 3.16 -5.54 0.79
CA PHE A 55 3.19 -4.07 0.95
C PHE A 55 2.12 -3.37 0.13
N GLU A 56 1.88 -3.78 -1.12
CA GLU A 56 0.83 -3.14 -1.92
C GLU A 56 -0.57 -3.37 -1.34
N ARG A 57 -0.83 -4.59 -0.84
CA ARG A 57 -2.12 -4.93 -0.21
C ARG A 57 -2.30 -4.19 1.11
N LEU A 58 -1.28 -4.16 1.97
CA LEU A 58 -1.36 -3.47 3.27
C LEU A 58 -1.49 -1.96 3.09
N ASN A 59 -0.72 -1.36 2.19
CA ASN A 59 -0.79 0.07 1.91
C ASN A 59 -2.15 0.46 1.32
N SER A 60 -2.67 -0.34 0.39
CA SER A 60 -4.02 -0.14 -0.14
C SER A 60 -5.09 -0.26 0.95
N ASN A 61 -5.01 -1.27 1.81
CA ASN A 61 -5.99 -1.49 2.86
C ASN A 61 -5.97 -0.39 3.92
N ALA A 62 -4.79 0.10 4.31
CA ALA A 62 -4.67 1.18 5.28
C ALA A 62 -5.33 2.47 4.77
N TRP A 63 -5.00 2.86 3.54
CA TRP A 63 -5.46 4.13 2.97
C TRP A 63 -6.96 4.13 2.65
N PHE A 64 -7.48 3.05 2.03
CA PHE A 64 -8.92 2.95 1.77
C PHE A 64 -9.71 2.70 3.05
N GLY A 65 -9.15 1.93 3.99
CA GLY A 65 -9.80 1.59 5.26
C GLY A 65 -10.01 2.83 6.13
N GLU A 66 -9.00 3.68 6.28
CA GLU A 66 -9.10 4.92 7.06
C GLU A 66 -10.11 5.90 6.46
N ALA A 67 -10.00 6.19 5.15
CA ALA A 67 -10.95 7.05 4.46
C ALA A 67 -12.39 6.52 4.60
N THR A 68 -12.61 5.24 4.30
CA THR A 68 -13.94 4.62 4.41
C THR A 68 -14.49 4.67 5.85
N GLY A 69 -13.64 4.45 6.86
CA GLY A 69 -14.02 4.57 8.26
C GLY A 69 -14.51 5.98 8.61
N ASN A 70 -13.78 7.01 8.17
CA ASN A 70 -14.17 8.40 8.37
C ASN A 70 -15.49 8.76 7.66
N LEU A 71 -15.68 8.26 6.43
CA LEU A 71 -16.93 8.46 5.69
C LEU A 71 -18.12 7.83 6.40
N LEU A 72 -17.98 6.58 6.86
CA LEU A 72 -19.02 5.86 7.60
C LEU A 72 -19.37 6.59 8.90
N GLN A 73 -18.36 6.99 9.67
CA GLN A 73 -18.57 7.71 10.92
C GLN A 73 -19.31 9.03 10.68
N ALA A 74 -18.89 9.82 9.69
CA ALA A 74 -19.57 11.08 9.35
C ALA A 74 -21.01 10.86 8.88
N THR A 75 -21.23 9.81 8.08
CA THR A 75 -22.58 9.43 7.62
C THR A 75 -23.49 9.07 8.80
N VAL A 76 -22.99 8.26 9.74
CA VAL A 76 -23.74 7.89 10.95
C VAL A 76 -24.09 9.13 11.78
N VAL A 77 -23.14 10.05 11.98
CA VAL A 77 -23.38 11.31 12.71
C VAL A 77 -24.49 12.14 12.08
N GLU A 78 -24.51 12.29 10.74
CA GLU A 78 -25.57 13.03 10.06
C GLU A 78 -26.94 12.34 10.16
N LEU A 79 -26.97 11.00 10.09
CA LEU A 79 -28.20 10.23 10.26
C LEU A 79 -28.75 10.36 11.68
N GLU A 80 -27.89 10.26 12.70
CA GLU A 80 -28.26 10.40 14.12
C GLU A 80 -28.68 11.83 14.46
N ALA A 81 -28.10 12.83 13.80
CA ALA A 81 -28.47 14.24 13.95
C ALA A 81 -29.80 14.60 13.24
N GLY A 82 -30.46 13.65 12.57
CA GLY A 82 -31.71 13.91 11.84
C GLY A 82 -31.50 14.71 10.55
N ARG A 83 -30.30 14.64 9.95
CA ARG A 83 -29.93 15.33 8.70
C ARG A 83 -29.58 14.34 7.56
N PRO A 84 -30.44 13.34 7.26
CA PRO A 84 -30.14 12.33 6.24
C PRO A 84 -29.94 12.92 4.83
N GLU A 85 -30.52 14.08 4.54
CA GLU A 85 -30.36 14.77 3.26
C GLU A 85 -28.93 15.29 3.04
N ASN A 86 -28.25 15.72 4.12
CA ASN A 86 -26.87 16.20 4.07
C ASN A 86 -25.90 15.05 3.78
N ALA A 87 -26.10 13.90 4.44
CA ALA A 87 -25.40 12.66 4.13
C ALA A 87 -25.64 12.23 2.68
N LEU A 88 -26.91 12.16 2.26
CA LEU A 88 -27.28 11.72 0.92
C LEU A 88 -26.70 12.60 -0.18
N ARG A 89 -26.73 13.94 0.00
CA ARG A 89 -26.13 14.89 -0.96
C ARG A 89 -24.63 14.66 -1.11
N SER A 90 -23.93 14.55 0.02
CA SER A 90 -22.48 14.39 0.05
C SER A 90 -22.04 13.06 -0.57
N LEU A 91 -22.79 11.98 -0.30
CA LEU A 91 -22.55 10.66 -0.89
C LEU A 91 -22.85 10.62 -2.40
N LYS A 92 -23.91 11.28 -2.86
CA LYS A 92 -24.20 11.40 -4.31
C LYS A 92 -23.11 12.16 -5.05
N GLN A 93 -22.59 13.23 -4.45
CA GLN A 93 -21.48 13.98 -5.05
C GLN A 93 -20.20 13.15 -5.10
N LEU A 94 -19.85 12.46 -4.01
CA LEU A 94 -18.74 11.52 -3.98
C LEU A 94 -18.88 10.44 -5.07
N GLN A 95 -20.08 9.88 -5.27
CA GLN A 95 -20.34 8.89 -6.31
C GLN A 95 -20.11 9.44 -7.73
N GLN A 96 -20.40 10.72 -7.97
CA GLN A 96 -20.19 11.35 -9.29
C GLN A 96 -18.71 11.59 -9.57
N GLU A 97 -17.97 12.05 -8.56
CA GLU A 97 -16.55 12.38 -8.63
C GLU A 97 -15.65 11.13 -8.62
N TYR A 98 -16.09 10.05 -7.97
CA TYR A 98 -15.34 8.80 -7.88
C TYR A 98 -15.33 8.02 -9.20
N ARG A 99 -14.30 8.25 -10.00
CA ARG A 99 -14.04 7.58 -11.29
C ARG A 99 -12.69 6.85 -11.27
N PRO A 100 -12.56 5.73 -10.55
CA PRO A 100 -11.32 4.96 -10.52
C PRO A 100 -11.01 4.40 -11.90
N THR A 101 -9.73 4.45 -12.29
CA THR A 101 -9.19 3.76 -13.46
C THR A 101 -8.12 2.77 -13.01
N TYR A 102 -7.68 1.89 -13.91
CA TYR A 102 -6.60 0.94 -13.61
C TYR A 102 -5.30 1.65 -13.21
N GLU A 103 -5.04 2.81 -13.81
CA GLU A 103 -3.83 3.61 -13.58
C GLU A 103 -3.98 4.62 -12.44
N ASN A 104 -5.21 4.95 -12.03
CA ASN A 104 -5.46 5.98 -11.02
C ASN A 104 -6.59 5.56 -10.06
N ARG A 105 -6.26 5.54 -8.76
CA ARG A 105 -7.20 5.25 -7.65
C ARG A 105 -8.15 6.42 -7.35
N ALA A 106 -8.33 7.33 -8.29
CA ALA A 106 -9.15 8.54 -8.24
C ALA A 106 -8.90 9.47 -7.04
N ARG A 107 -7.79 9.31 -6.29
CA ARG A 107 -7.53 10.01 -5.03
C ARG A 107 -8.75 9.95 -4.08
N TYR A 108 -9.26 8.73 -3.89
CA TYR A 108 -10.40 8.45 -3.02
C TYR A 108 -10.28 9.04 -1.61
N ASP A 109 -9.09 9.07 -1.01
CA ASP A 109 -8.82 9.76 0.25
C ASP A 109 -9.27 11.22 0.24
N VAL A 110 -8.84 11.99 -0.77
CA VAL A 110 -9.16 13.41 -0.93
C VAL A 110 -10.66 13.59 -1.16
N LEU A 111 -11.24 12.77 -2.04
CA LEU A 111 -12.68 12.83 -2.31
C LEU A 111 -13.53 12.54 -1.06
N VAL A 112 -13.07 11.60 -0.23
CA VAL A 112 -13.72 11.28 1.04
C VAL A 112 -13.52 12.39 2.07
N GLU A 113 -12.32 12.95 2.18
CA GLU A 113 -12.04 14.09 3.07
C GLU A 113 -12.95 15.28 2.73
N GLU A 114 -13.10 15.60 1.45
CA GLU A 114 -14.03 16.62 0.97
C GLU A 114 -15.49 16.28 1.29
N ALA A 115 -15.91 15.02 1.11
CA ALA A 115 -17.26 14.59 1.45
C ALA A 115 -17.55 14.70 2.96
N VAL A 116 -16.61 14.31 3.81
CA VAL A 116 -16.70 14.45 5.27
C VAL A 116 -16.72 15.92 5.68
N ALA A 117 -15.88 16.76 5.06
CA ALA A 117 -15.88 18.19 5.31
C ALA A 117 -17.25 18.81 4.96
N ARG A 118 -17.83 18.45 3.81
CA ARG A 118 -19.18 18.90 3.40
C ARG A 118 -20.25 18.53 4.41
N MET A 119 -20.21 17.31 4.97
CA MET A 119 -21.14 16.89 6.03
C MET A 119 -20.99 17.73 7.30
N ARG A 120 -19.76 18.02 7.72
CA ARG A 120 -19.48 18.82 8.93
C ARG A 120 -19.87 20.28 8.81
N THR A 121 -19.80 20.86 7.61
CA THR A 121 -20.11 22.27 7.35
C THR A 121 -21.53 22.51 6.87
N ALA A 122 -22.29 21.46 6.55
CA ALA A 122 -23.68 21.60 6.15
C ALA A 122 -24.51 22.07 7.36
N PRO A 123 -25.32 23.14 7.22
CA PRO A 123 -26.18 23.62 8.29
C PRO A 123 -27.17 22.53 8.73
#